data_AF-A0A3C1JP13-F1
#
_entry.id   AF-A0A3C1JP13-F1
#
_cell.length_a   1.000
_cell.length_b   1.000
_cell.length_c   1.000
_cell.angle_alpha   90.00
_cell.angle_beta   90.00
_cell.angle_gamma   90.00
#
_symmetry.space_group_name_H-M   'P 1'
#
loop_
_entity.id
_entity.type
_entity.pdbx_description
1 polymer ?
#
loop_
_entity_poly.entity_id
_entity_poly.type
_entity_poly.pdbx_seq_one_letter_code
_entity_poly.pdbx_strand_id
1 'polypeptide(L)'
;MSDSTSGRTGSAFTPAPGAGFIPGGVGRMQEALIGADYRRTAGMFTGLIRDGQSMPELVRHALNVAAPYLTVPSHVMVAENGEYSNVNYDHCVLGLRASRRLLPYLPSGHRQLAMAQAVWYMPQGLDVWDQLLCEFPGHYARDDKKCGLRPGGTDENGSDRFDGPA
;
A
#
# COMPACT_ATOMS: atom_id res chain seq x y z
N MET A 1 -35.68 11.85 16.02
CA MET A 1 -34.87 11.82 14.79
C MET A 1 -33.45 11.56 15.22
N SER A 2 -33.10 10.28 15.23
CA SER A 2 -31.84 9.73 15.71
C SER A 2 -30.91 9.56 14.52
N ASP A 3 -29.85 10.35 14.49
CA ASP A 3 -28.79 10.30 13.49
C ASP A 3 -27.76 9.24 13.94
N SER A 4 -27.75 8.10 13.27
CA SER A 4 -26.82 7.01 13.50
C SER A 4 -25.80 7.00 12.37
N THR A 5 -24.79 7.85 12.48
CA THR A 5 -23.59 7.80 11.64
C THR A 5 -22.63 6.79 12.26
N SER A 6 -22.73 5.54 11.80
CA SER A 6 -21.70 4.52 12.02
C SER A 6 -20.48 4.86 11.14
N GLY A 7 -19.72 5.87 11.55
CA GLY A 7 -18.36 6.02 11.06
C GLY A 7 -17.52 4.91 11.65
N ARG A 8 -16.91 4.05 10.82
CA ARG A 8 -15.75 3.25 11.25
C ARG A 8 -14.74 4.26 11.79
N THR A 9 -14.66 4.39 13.12
CA THR A 9 -13.54 5.07 13.75
C THR A 9 -12.30 4.33 13.30
N GLY A 10 -11.53 4.94 12.41
CA GLY A 10 -10.25 4.42 11.96
C GLY A 10 -9.49 4.00 13.20
N SER A 11 -9.39 2.69 13.39
CA SER A 11 -8.64 2.11 14.50
C SER A 11 -7.27 2.76 14.43
N ALA A 12 -6.90 3.52 15.46
CA ALA A 12 -5.59 4.15 15.52
C ALA A 12 -4.57 3.02 15.50
N PHE A 13 -4.07 2.73 14.29
CA PHE A 13 -3.19 1.61 14.06
C PHE A 13 -1.97 1.81 14.95
N THR A 14 -1.75 0.84 15.85
CA THR A 14 -0.60 0.85 16.73
C THR A 14 0.49 0.01 16.05
N PRO A 15 1.64 0.60 15.68
CA PRO A 15 2.71 -0.15 15.01
C PRO A 15 3.16 -1.34 15.85
N ALA A 16 3.52 -2.44 15.19
CA ALA A 16 4.16 -3.58 15.85
C ALA A 16 5.40 -3.12 16.67
N PRO A 17 5.62 -3.71 17.87
CA PRO A 17 6.79 -3.41 18.68
C PRO A 17 8.08 -3.58 17.86
N GLY A 18 8.89 -2.52 17.80
CA GLY A 18 10.14 -2.48 17.01
C GLY A 18 10.07 -1.70 15.69
N ALA A 19 8.88 -1.30 15.23
CA ALA A 19 8.74 -0.43 14.05
C ALA A 19 9.27 1.01 14.28
N GLY A 20 9.52 1.40 15.55
CA GLY A 20 10.20 2.61 15.98
C GLY A 20 9.67 3.89 15.32
N PHE A 21 8.76 4.60 15.98
CA PHE A 21 8.30 5.89 15.48
C PHE A 21 9.48 6.87 15.35
N ILE A 22 9.69 7.41 14.15
CA ILE A 22 10.74 8.40 13.87
C ILE A 22 10.08 9.76 13.63
N PRO A 23 10.50 10.85 14.30
CA PRO A 23 9.91 12.17 14.06
C PRO A 23 10.23 12.71 12.64
N GLY A 24 9.44 13.70 12.21
CA GLY A 24 9.68 14.44 10.97
C GLY A 24 9.04 13.79 9.72
N GLY A 25 9.60 14.09 8.55
CA GLY A 25 9.03 13.67 7.27
C GLY A 25 9.02 12.15 7.06
N VAL A 26 10.04 11.45 7.55
CA VAL A 26 10.12 9.97 7.49
C VAL A 26 9.03 9.32 8.34
N GLY A 27 8.75 9.83 9.54
CA GLY A 27 7.64 9.36 10.37
C GLY A 27 6.28 9.48 9.73
N ARG A 28 6.00 10.64 9.11
CA ARG A 28 4.73 10.84 8.38
C ARG A 28 4.61 9.89 7.17
N MET A 29 5.72 9.58 6.49
CA MET A 29 5.74 8.58 5.44
C MET A 29 5.46 7.18 5.99
N GLN A 30 6.02 6.83 7.15
CA GLN A 30 5.75 5.57 7.86
C GLN A 30 4.27 5.46 8.26
N GLU A 31 3.68 6.51 8.82
CA GLU A 31 2.25 6.56 9.14
C GLU A 31 1.37 6.35 7.90
N ALA A 32 1.69 7.03 6.80
CA ALA A 32 0.97 6.86 5.53
C ALA A 32 1.07 5.43 5.00
N LEU A 33 2.28 4.85 5.03
CA LEU A 33 2.55 3.49 4.57
C LEU A 33 1.70 2.50 5.38
N ILE A 34 1.80 2.58 6.70
CA ILE A 34 1.06 1.73 7.64
C ILE A 34 -0.46 1.87 7.45
N GLY A 35 -0.94 3.08 7.22
CA GLY A 35 -2.37 3.37 7.01
C GLY A 35 -2.87 3.03 5.61
N ALA A 36 -2.11 2.26 4.82
CA ALA A 36 -2.43 1.88 3.45
C ALA A 36 -2.65 3.06 2.48
N ASP A 37 -2.17 4.27 2.81
CA ASP A 37 -2.34 5.47 1.99
C ASP A 37 -1.24 5.55 0.91
N TYR A 38 -1.46 4.84 -0.20
CA TYR A 38 -0.52 4.72 -1.32
C TYR A 38 -0.12 6.06 -1.93
N ARG A 39 -1.08 6.98 -2.10
CA ARG A 39 -0.84 8.28 -2.73
C ARG A 39 0.01 9.18 -1.84
N ARG A 40 -0.33 9.29 -0.56
CA ARG A 40 0.46 10.05 0.41
C ARG A 40 1.83 9.42 0.63
N THR A 41 1.91 8.10 0.69
CA THR A 41 3.18 7.37 0.87
C THR A 41 4.15 7.68 -0.26
N ALA A 42 3.73 7.51 -1.52
CA ALA A 42 4.60 7.76 -2.66
C ALA A 42 4.93 9.25 -2.85
N GLY A 43 3.96 10.13 -2.60
CA GLY A 43 4.18 11.58 -2.62
C GLY A 43 5.22 12.01 -1.59
N MET A 44 5.14 11.49 -0.36
CA MET A 44 6.14 11.75 0.68
C MET A 44 7.49 11.15 0.35
N PHE A 45 7.53 9.91 -0.15
CA PHE A 45 8.77 9.23 -0.55
C PHE A 45 9.53 10.04 -1.62
N THR A 46 8.85 10.44 -2.69
CA THR A 46 9.46 11.24 -3.77
C THR A 46 9.83 12.65 -3.30
N GLY A 47 9.01 13.28 -2.45
CA GLY A 47 9.32 14.56 -1.83
C GLY A 47 10.58 14.52 -0.97
N LEU A 48 10.73 13.49 -0.13
CA LEU A 48 11.91 13.31 0.72
C LEU A 48 13.18 13.13 -0.10
N ILE A 49 13.12 12.37 -1.20
CA ILE A 49 14.26 12.21 -2.12
C ILE A 49 14.64 13.55 -2.75
N ARG A 50 13.65 14.30 -3.25
CA ARG A 50 13.87 15.65 -3.80
C ARG A 50 14.52 16.58 -2.78
N ASP A 51 14.11 16.46 -1.51
CA ASP A 51 14.62 17.28 -0.40
C ASP A 51 15.98 16.77 0.13
N GLY A 52 16.61 15.80 -0.55
CA GLY A 52 17.98 15.35 -0.30
C GLY A 52 18.12 14.09 0.56
N GLN A 53 17.02 13.44 0.94
CA GLN A 53 17.08 12.18 1.68
C GLN A 53 17.60 11.03 0.80
N SER A 54 18.31 10.09 1.43
CA SER A 54 18.86 8.92 0.76
C SER A 54 17.76 7.92 0.38
N MET A 55 17.53 7.71 -0.92
CA MET A 55 16.57 6.73 -1.43
C MET A 55 16.81 5.31 -0.88
N PRO A 56 18.05 4.76 -0.88
CA PRO A 56 18.30 3.44 -0.26
C PRO A 56 17.87 3.35 1.21
N GLU A 57 18.08 4.42 2.00
CA GLU A 57 17.69 4.44 3.42
C GLU A 57 16.18 4.51 3.60
N LEU A 58 15.49 5.32 2.78
CA LEU A 58 14.03 5.38 2.78
C LEU A 58 13.39 4.04 2.40
N VAL A 59 13.93 3.37 1.38
CA VAL A 59 13.45 2.03 0.96
C VAL A 59 13.71 1.00 2.04
N ARG A 60 14.89 1.01 2.67
CA ARG A 60 15.23 0.12 3.79
C ARG A 60 14.29 0.34 4.97
N HIS A 61 13.98 1.59 5.30
CA HIS A 61 13.03 1.94 6.36
C HIS A 61 11.61 1.45 6.02
N ALA A 62 11.11 1.72 4.82
CA ALA A 62 9.80 1.25 4.38
C ALA A 62 9.69 -0.29 4.44
N LEU A 63 10.73 -1.01 4.00
CA LEU A 63 10.81 -2.47 4.12
C LEU A 63 10.76 -2.94 5.58
N ASN A 64 11.52 -2.30 6.48
CA ASN A 64 11.52 -2.67 7.89
C ASN A 64 10.16 -2.43 8.55
N VAL A 65 9.48 -1.33 8.18
CA VAL A 65 8.13 -1.01 8.66
C VAL A 65 7.11 -2.02 8.14
N ALA A 66 7.20 -2.41 6.86
CA ALA A 66 6.24 -3.31 6.23
C ALA A 66 6.49 -4.79 6.55
N ALA A 67 7.73 -5.20 6.81
CA ALA A 67 8.13 -6.60 6.99
C ALA A 67 7.29 -7.38 8.02
N PRO A 68 6.92 -6.84 9.20
CA PRO A 68 6.06 -7.55 10.16
C PRO A 68 4.69 -7.96 9.60
N TYR A 69 4.19 -7.24 8.60
CA TYR A 69 2.87 -7.46 8.00
C TYR A 69 2.93 -8.25 6.69
N LEU A 70 4.08 -8.19 6.00
CA LEU A 70 4.30 -8.86 4.72
C LEU A 70 4.92 -10.27 4.84
N THR A 71 5.30 -10.71 6.04
CA THR A 71 6.08 -11.96 6.25
C THR A 71 5.24 -13.23 6.32
N VAL A 72 3.93 -13.17 6.09
CA VAL A 72 3.10 -14.37 5.92
C VAL A 72 2.91 -14.65 4.42
N PRO A 73 3.39 -15.80 3.89
CA PRO A 73 3.53 -16.03 2.45
C PRO A 73 2.20 -16.14 1.68
N SER A 74 1.06 -16.12 2.36
CA SER A 74 -0.28 -16.09 1.75
C SER A 74 -1.28 -15.66 2.81
N HIS A 75 -2.12 -14.67 2.52
CA HIS A 75 -3.34 -14.47 3.30
C HIS A 75 -4.42 -15.35 2.68
N VAL A 76 -4.93 -16.27 3.48
CA VAL A 76 -6.02 -17.18 3.10
C VAL A 76 -7.27 -16.76 3.87
N MET A 77 -8.33 -16.45 3.14
CA MET A 77 -9.67 -16.25 3.68
C MET A 77 -10.54 -17.45 3.30
N VAL A 78 -11.34 -17.93 4.24
CA VAL A 78 -12.44 -18.85 3.95
C VAL A 78 -13.68 -17.99 3.73
N ALA A 79 -14.24 -18.04 2.53
CA ALA A 79 -15.48 -17.35 2.21
C ALA A 79 -16.68 -18.03 2.89
N GLU A 80 -17.81 -17.33 2.99
CA GLU A 80 -19.04 -17.86 3.64
C GLU A 80 -19.54 -19.16 3.00
N ASN A 81 -19.29 -19.36 1.71
CA ASN A 81 -19.62 -20.58 0.97
C ASN A 81 -18.61 -21.73 1.18
N GLY A 82 -17.60 -21.55 2.04
CA GLY A 82 -16.55 -22.54 2.32
C GLY A 82 -15.40 -22.56 1.32
N GLU A 83 -15.41 -21.69 0.29
CA GLU A 83 -14.30 -21.60 -0.67
C GLU A 83 -13.09 -20.87 -0.07
N TYR A 84 -11.90 -21.33 -0.43
CA TYR A 84 -10.66 -20.66 -0.06
C TYR A 84 -10.31 -19.56 -1.08
N SER A 85 -10.03 -18.36 -0.59
CA SER A 85 -9.50 -17.25 -1.37
C SER A 85 -8.13 -16.87 -0.84
N ASN A 86 -7.13 -16.90 -1.71
CA ASN A 86 -5.73 -16.67 -1.40
C ASN A 86 -5.23 -15.43 -2.13
N VAL A 87 -4.44 -14.60 -1.44
CA VAL A 87 -3.80 -13.40 -1.99
C VAL A 87 -2.37 -13.32 -1.51
N ASN A 88 -1.49 -12.88 -2.40
CA ASN A 88 -0.05 -12.80 -2.17
C ASN A 88 0.47 -11.45 -2.67
N TYR A 89 1.26 -10.79 -1.84
CA TYR A 89 1.87 -9.48 -2.09
C TYR A 89 3.41 -9.53 -2.16
N ASP A 90 3.98 -10.71 -2.38
CA ASP A 90 5.41 -10.90 -2.65
C ASP A 90 5.91 -10.01 -3.80
N HIS A 91 5.06 -9.71 -4.78
CA HIS A 91 5.35 -8.83 -5.90
C HIS A 91 5.77 -7.41 -5.46
N CYS A 92 5.31 -6.90 -4.31
CA CYS A 92 5.74 -5.58 -3.80
C CYS A 92 7.22 -5.58 -3.41
N VAL A 93 7.69 -6.68 -2.78
CA VAL A 93 9.09 -6.84 -2.38
C VAL A 93 9.96 -7.25 -3.57
N LEU A 94 9.44 -8.11 -4.45
CA LEU A 94 10.10 -8.50 -5.70
C LEU A 94 10.28 -7.30 -6.64
N GLY A 95 9.29 -6.39 -6.67
CA GLY A 95 9.31 -5.14 -7.42
C GLY A 95 10.48 -4.26 -6.98
N LEU A 96 10.67 -4.04 -5.67
CA LEU A 96 11.82 -3.30 -5.16
C LEU A 96 13.16 -3.90 -5.60
N ARG A 97 13.28 -5.23 -5.53
CA ARG A 97 14.49 -5.94 -5.96
C ARG A 97 14.74 -5.78 -7.45
N ALA A 98 13.70 -5.89 -8.28
CA ALA A 98 13.77 -5.69 -9.72
C ALA A 98 14.14 -4.23 -10.05
N SER A 99 13.49 -3.26 -9.42
CA SER A 99 13.77 -1.82 -9.58
C SER A 99 15.22 -1.48 -9.28
N ARG A 100 15.80 -2.04 -8.22
CA ARG A 100 17.23 -1.88 -7.91
C ARG A 100 18.13 -2.40 -9.04
N ARG A 101 17.80 -3.54 -9.63
CA ARG A 101 18.58 -4.14 -10.74
C ARG A 101 18.48 -3.34 -12.03
N LEU A 102 17.40 -2.58 -12.23
CA LEU A 102 17.19 -1.74 -13.42
C LEU A 102 17.97 -0.42 -13.37
N LEU A 103 18.41 0.05 -12.20
CA LEU A 103 19.09 1.34 -12.04
C LEU A 103 20.23 1.62 -13.04
N PRO A 104 21.15 0.67 -13.35
CA PRO A 104 22.24 0.92 -14.28
C PRO A 104 21.79 1.08 -15.74
N TYR A 105 20.60 0.58 -16.08
CA TYR A 105 20.07 0.54 -17.44
C TYR A 105 19.14 1.73 -17.74
N LEU A 106 18.80 2.53 -16.73
CA LEU A 106 17.91 3.69 -16.88
C LEU A 106 18.71 4.98 -17.08
N PRO A 107 18.24 5.90 -17.96
CA PRO A 107 18.78 7.25 -18.07
C PRO A 107 18.80 7.95 -16.71
N SER A 108 19.79 8.81 -16.46
CA SER A 108 20.00 9.45 -15.15
C SER A 108 18.74 10.09 -14.56
N GLY A 109 17.96 10.82 -15.37
CA GLY A 109 16.71 11.45 -14.95
C GLY A 109 15.54 10.49 -14.64
N HIS A 110 15.67 9.21 -14.99
CA HIS A 110 14.61 8.20 -14.87
C HIS A 110 14.94 7.09 -13.87
N ARG A 111 16.16 7.08 -13.30
CA ARG A 111 16.64 6.00 -12.41
C ARG A 111 15.72 5.75 -11.22
N GLN A 112 15.02 6.78 -10.73
CA GLN A 112 14.17 6.65 -9.55
C GLN A 112 12.75 6.14 -9.86
N LEU A 113 12.32 6.12 -11.13
CA LEU A 113 10.94 5.81 -11.50
C LEU A 113 10.52 4.41 -11.08
N ALA A 114 11.35 3.40 -11.39
CA ALA A 114 11.05 2.03 -11.01
C ALA A 114 10.97 1.85 -9.49
N MET A 115 11.78 2.60 -8.72
CA MET A 115 11.75 2.53 -7.26
C MET A 115 10.51 3.23 -6.69
N ALA A 116 10.17 4.41 -7.20
CA ALA A 116 8.97 5.13 -6.82
C ALA A 116 7.71 4.32 -7.10
N GLN A 117 7.65 3.65 -8.27
CA GLN A 117 6.59 2.71 -8.59
C GLN A 117 6.56 1.55 -7.58
N ALA A 118 7.68 0.88 -7.31
CA ALA A 118 7.66 -0.22 -6.34
C ALA A 118 7.21 0.21 -4.93
N VAL A 119 7.57 1.41 -4.47
CA VAL A 119 7.09 1.97 -3.19
C VAL A 119 5.61 2.32 -3.22
N TRP A 120 5.09 2.80 -4.35
CA TRP A 120 3.65 3.03 -4.54
C TRP A 120 2.82 1.76 -4.29
N TYR A 121 3.34 0.58 -4.62
CA TYR A 121 2.64 -0.70 -4.40
C TYR A 121 2.80 -1.27 -2.99
N MET A 122 3.73 -0.76 -2.18
CA MET A 122 4.02 -1.35 -0.87
C MET A 122 2.85 -1.24 0.13
N PRO A 123 2.16 -0.09 0.29
CA PRO A 123 1.02 0.02 1.20
C PRO A 123 -0.10 -0.97 0.89
N GLN A 124 -0.27 -1.38 -0.37
CA GLN A 124 -1.28 -2.37 -0.74
C GLN A 124 -1.07 -3.72 -0.06
N GLY A 125 0.20 -4.14 0.12
CA GLY A 125 0.49 -5.41 0.77
C GLY A 125 0.11 -5.41 2.25
N LEU A 126 -0.17 -4.23 2.83
CA LEU A 126 -0.63 -4.07 4.20
C LEU A 126 -2.17 -4.10 4.31
N ASP A 127 -2.89 -3.88 3.21
CA ASP A 127 -4.36 -3.92 3.15
C ASP A 127 -4.86 -5.06 2.25
N VAL A 128 -4.44 -6.24 2.63
CA VAL A 128 -4.68 -7.48 1.89
C VAL A 128 -6.14 -7.93 1.90
N TRP A 129 -6.91 -7.49 2.90
CA TRP A 129 -8.29 -7.90 3.09
C TRP A 129 -9.23 -7.14 2.17
N ASP A 130 -8.97 -5.87 1.92
CA ASP A 130 -9.77 -5.04 1.03
C ASP A 130 -9.81 -5.61 -0.39
N GLN A 131 -8.74 -6.30 -0.85
CA GLN A 131 -8.75 -6.97 -2.14
C GLN A 131 -9.69 -8.17 -2.17
N LEU A 132 -9.80 -8.92 -1.06
CA LEU A 132 -10.70 -10.06 -0.95
C LEU A 132 -12.16 -9.64 -0.73
N LEU A 133 -12.38 -8.48 -0.10
CA LEU A 133 -13.70 -7.92 0.20
C LEU A 133 -14.25 -6.98 -0.88
N CYS A 134 -13.50 -6.76 -1.97
CA CYS A 134 -13.82 -5.76 -3.00
C CYS A 134 -13.98 -4.33 -2.43
N GLU A 135 -13.23 -4.02 -1.37
CA GLU A 135 -13.10 -2.66 -0.81
C GLU A 135 -11.86 -1.95 -1.40
N PHE A 136 -10.96 -2.71 -2.04
CA PHE A 136 -9.73 -2.20 -2.64
C PHE A 136 -9.96 -1.36 -3.90
N PRO A 137 -9.25 -0.23 -4.06
CA PRO A 137 -9.37 0.62 -5.24
C PRO A 137 -8.55 0.12 -6.44
N GLY A 138 -9.08 0.28 -7.66
CA GLY A 138 -8.37 -0.03 -8.92
C GLY A 138 -8.67 -1.41 -9.56
N HIS A 139 -7.83 -1.83 -10.51
CA HIS A 139 -8.07 -3.00 -11.37
C HIS A 139 -7.73 -4.37 -10.74
N TYR A 140 -7.16 -4.40 -9.54
CA TYR A 140 -6.98 -5.64 -8.76
C TYR A 140 -8.30 -6.21 -8.20
N ALA A 141 -9.41 -5.50 -8.44
CA ALA A 141 -10.77 -5.98 -8.35
C ALA A 141 -10.93 -7.29 -9.14
N ARG A 142 -11.17 -8.39 -8.43
CA ARG A 142 -11.34 -9.72 -9.02
C ARG A 142 -12.61 -9.80 -9.90
N ASP A 143 -12.44 -10.09 -11.19
CA ASP A 143 -13.52 -10.27 -12.16
C ASP A 143 -14.47 -11.41 -11.78
N ASP A 144 -13.93 -12.52 -11.28
CA ASP A 144 -14.68 -13.68 -10.77
C ASP A 144 -15.51 -13.33 -9.52
N LYS A 145 -15.00 -12.43 -8.68
CA LYS A 145 -15.72 -11.87 -7.52
C LYS A 145 -16.62 -10.69 -7.90
N LYS A 146 -16.64 -10.30 -9.19
CA LYS A 146 -17.42 -9.17 -9.70
C LYS A 146 -17.14 -7.86 -8.96
N CYS A 147 -15.93 -7.70 -8.42
CA CYS A 147 -15.58 -6.51 -7.63
C CYS A 147 -15.74 -5.21 -8.44
N GLY A 148 -15.52 -5.27 -9.76
CA GLY A 148 -15.70 -4.14 -10.69
C GLY A 148 -17.15 -3.84 -11.10
N LEU A 149 -18.17 -4.57 -10.60
CA LEU A 149 -19.58 -4.27 -10.87
C LEU A 149 -20.13 -3.14 -10.01
N ARG A 150 -19.41 -2.72 -8.95
CA ARG A 150 -19.75 -1.49 -8.22
C ARG A 150 -19.39 -0.30 -9.13
N PRO A 151 -20.28 0.70 -9.30
CA PRO A 151 -19.98 1.88 -10.10
C PRO A 151 -18.70 2.54 -9.62
N GLY A 152 -17.81 2.87 -10.56
CA GLY A 152 -16.63 3.67 -10.26
C GLY A 152 -16.98 5.10 -9.84
N GLY A 153 -16.05 5.71 -9.11
CA GLY A 153 -16.17 7.07 -8.63
C GLY A 153 -15.82 7.21 -7.16
N THR A 154 -15.99 8.44 -6.69
CA THR A 154 -15.80 8.84 -5.31
C THR A 154 -16.82 8.13 -4.42
N ASP A 155 -16.35 7.39 -3.43
CA ASP A 155 -17.20 6.84 -2.39
C ASP A 155 -17.78 7.95 -1.49
N GLU A 156 -18.64 7.55 -0.56
CA GLU A 156 -19.27 8.45 0.42
C GLU A 156 -18.29 9.23 1.30
N ASN A 157 -17.01 8.81 1.34
CA ASN A 157 -15.95 9.44 2.11
C ASN A 157 -15.02 10.33 1.27
N GLY A 158 -15.27 10.48 -0.04
CA GLY A 158 -14.40 11.28 -0.90
C GLY A 158 -13.25 10.49 -1.55
N SER A 159 -13.18 9.17 -1.37
CA SER A 159 -12.11 8.33 -1.91
C SER A 159 -12.48 7.80 -3.30
N ASP A 160 -11.64 8.04 -4.31
CA ASP A 160 -11.86 7.48 -5.65
C ASP A 160 -11.52 5.99 -5.65
N ARG A 161 -12.54 5.15 -5.84
CA ARG A 161 -12.41 3.68 -5.93
C ARG A 161 -11.53 3.20 -7.08
N PHE A 162 -11.11 4.07 -8.00
CA PHE A 162 -10.20 3.72 -9.08
C PHE A 162 -8.84 4.43 -9.00
N ASP A 163 -8.61 5.32 -8.05
CA ASP A 163 -7.30 5.99 -7.84
C ASP A 163 -6.31 5.09 -7.07
N GLY A 164 -6.39 3.79 -7.29
CA GLY A 164 -5.47 2.79 -6.78
C GLY A 164 -4.46 2.36 -7.85
N PRO A 165 -3.29 1.84 -7.45
CA PRO A 165 -2.38 1.14 -8.36
C PRO A 165 -3.08 0.13 -9.27
N ALA A 166 -2.69 0.10 -10.55
CA ALA A 166 -3.25 -0.76 -11.60
C ALA A 166 -2.74 -2.20 -11.54
#